data_AF-A0A7X0LS82-F1
#
_entry.id   AF-A0A7X0LS82-F1
#
_cell.length_a   1.000
_cell.length_b   1.000
_cell.length_c   1.000
_cell.angle_alpha   90.00
_cell.angle_beta   90.00
_cell.angle_gamma   90.00
#
_symmetry.space_group_name_H-M   'P 1'
#
loop_
_entity.id
_entity.type
_entity.pdbx_description
1 polymer ?
#
loop_
_entity_poly.entity_id
_entity_poly.type
_entity_poly.pdbx_seq_one_letter_code
_entity_poly.pdbx_strand_id
1 'polypeptide(L)'
;MRAWTPAASAWGDLGDLFTFTLAPPRSLVQGIEGVRVPAQALLGRRSFESFHIDLVTGVRVTGQAETAAPIVPLDIPGLVRPDYRIHPLADSIADKVCAIVERHQERPSTRFP
;
A
#
# COMPACT_ATOMS: atom_id res chain seq x y z
N MET A 1 -22.86 13.18 8.08
CA MET A 1 -21.58 12.42 8.08
C MET A 1 -21.93 10.97 8.35
N ARG A 2 -21.82 10.07 7.36
CA ARG A 2 -22.03 8.64 7.59
C ARG A 2 -20.77 8.09 8.25
N ALA A 3 -20.90 7.58 9.47
CA ALA A 3 -19.84 6.83 10.13
C ALA A 3 -19.52 5.62 9.25
N TRP A 4 -18.32 5.59 8.68
CA TRP A 4 -17.77 4.38 8.11
C TRP A 4 -17.49 3.44 9.27
N THR A 5 -18.35 2.44 9.45
CA THR A 5 -18.07 1.31 10.33
C THR A 5 -17.03 0.47 9.60
N PRO A 6 -15.80 0.30 10.12
CA PRO A 6 -14.92 -0.70 9.55
C PRO A 6 -15.63 -2.04 9.76
N ALA A 7 -16.11 -2.65 8.68
CA ALA A 7 -16.37 -4.07 8.70
C ALA A 7 -15.00 -4.68 9.04
N ALA A 8 -14.85 -5.17 10.27
CA ALA A 8 -13.75 -6.05 10.60
C ALA A 8 -13.93 -7.27 9.68
N SER A 9 -13.25 -7.25 8.53
CA SER A 9 -13.09 -8.44 7.73
C SER A 9 -12.18 -9.34 8.55
N ALA A 10 -12.79 -10.21 9.35
CA ALA A 10 -12.10 -11.37 9.89
C ALA A 10 -11.78 -12.28 8.69
N TRP A 11 -10.76 -11.92 7.91
CA TRP A 11 -10.11 -12.89 7.05
C TRP A 11 -9.50 -13.91 8.02
N GLY A 12 -10.05 -15.11 8.01
CA GLY A 12 -9.52 -16.23 8.77
C GLY A 12 -8.07 -16.48 8.37
N ASP A 13 -7.33 -17.12 9.27
CA ASP A 13 -6.02 -17.70 8.95
C ASP A 13 -6.13 -18.48 7.63
N LEU A 14 -5.31 -18.10 6.65
CA LEU A 14 -5.30 -18.71 5.32
C LEU A 14 -4.67 -20.11 5.32
N GLY A 15 -4.09 -20.54 6.45
CA GLY A 15 -3.40 -21.82 6.57
C GLY A 15 -2.09 -21.86 5.78
N ASP A 16 -1.58 -20.70 5.38
CA ASP A 16 -0.38 -20.53 4.54
C ASP A 16 0.91 -20.32 5.37
N LEU A 17 0.81 -20.48 6.69
CA LEU A 17 1.87 -20.26 7.69
C LEU A 17 2.42 -18.83 7.72
N PHE A 18 1.85 -17.89 6.96
CA PHE A 18 2.24 -16.50 7.01
C PHE A 18 1.55 -15.81 8.18
N THR A 19 2.36 -15.12 8.99
CA THR A 19 1.86 -14.21 10.01
C THR A 19 2.47 -12.84 9.77
N PHE A 20 1.71 -11.78 10.04
CA PHE A 20 2.16 -10.41 9.86
C PHE A 20 2.10 -9.68 11.19
N THR A 21 3.20 -9.00 11.55
CA THR A 21 3.21 -8.09 12.69
C THR A 21 3.30 -6.67 12.18
N LEU A 22 2.51 -5.77 12.78
CA LEU A 22 2.50 -4.36 12.45
C LEU A 22 3.12 -3.58 13.62
N ALA A 23 4.11 -2.75 13.33
CA ALA A 23 4.67 -1.82 14.28
C ALA A 23 3.83 -0.53 14.34
N PRO A 24 4.01 0.33 15.37
CA PRO A 24 3.29 1.59 15.46
C PRO A 24 3.46 2.45 14.20
N PRO A 25 2.36 3.04 13.66
CA PRO A 25 2.39 3.91 12.51
C PRO A 25 3.23 5.16 12.78
N ARG A 26 3.88 5.68 11.73
CA ARG A 26 4.59 6.95 11.73
C ARG A 26 3.97 7.87 10.69
N SER A 27 3.78 9.14 10.99
CA SER A 27 3.26 10.10 10.02
C SER A 27 4.13 10.16 8.77
N LEU A 28 3.50 10.24 7.60
CA LEU A 28 4.21 10.53 6.37
C LEU A 28 4.74 11.97 6.41
N VAL A 29 5.95 12.16 5.91
CA VAL A 29 6.58 13.49 5.79
C VAL A 29 5.98 14.18 4.56
N GLN A 30 6.12 15.51 4.46
CA GLN A 30 5.81 16.33 3.27
C GLN A 30 4.33 16.75 3.10
N GLY A 31 3.58 16.89 4.19
CA GLY A 31 2.22 17.47 4.14
C GLY A 31 1.16 16.54 3.53
N ILE A 32 1.52 15.29 3.25
CA ILE A 32 0.59 14.24 2.86
C ILE A 32 -0.14 13.76 4.13
N GLU A 33 -1.48 13.82 4.11
CA GLU A 33 -2.30 13.26 5.18
C GLU A 33 -2.23 11.72 5.10
N GLY A 34 -1.39 11.13 5.94
CA GLY A 34 -1.23 9.68 5.95
C GLY A 34 -0.18 9.17 6.93
N VAL A 35 -0.11 7.85 7.03
CA VAL A 35 0.81 7.14 7.92
C VAL A 35 1.53 6.02 7.18
N ARG A 36 2.79 5.79 7.56
CA ARG A 36 3.58 4.62 7.20
C ARG A 36 3.55 3.62 8.34
N VAL A 37 3.09 2.41 8.06
CA VAL A 37 3.05 1.28 8.99
C VAL A 37 4.18 0.31 8.64
N PRO A 38 5.20 0.15 9.49
CA PRO A 38 6.18 -0.91 9.29
C PRO A 38 5.53 -2.27 9.54
N ALA A 39 5.73 -3.20 8.63
CA ALA A 39 5.19 -4.55 8.69
C ALA A 39 6.32 -5.58 8.55
N GLN A 40 6.21 -6.68 9.29
CA GLN A 40 7.09 -7.84 9.15
C GLN A 40 6.25 -9.06 8.81
N ALA A 41 6.61 -9.74 7.72
CA ALA A 41 6.10 -11.05 7.37
C ALA A 41 6.95 -12.13 8.02
N LEU A 42 6.31 -13.10 8.65
CA LEU A 42 6.93 -14.29 9.22
C LEU A 42 6.39 -15.53 8.51
N LEU A 43 7.26 -16.49 8.22
CA LEU A 43 6.89 -17.83 7.76
C LEU A 43 7.13 -18.80 8.91
N GLY A 44 6.05 -19.20 9.60
CA GLY A 44 6.13 -19.87 10.89
C GLY A 44 6.86 -19.00 11.92
N ARG A 45 8.04 -19.44 12.38
CA ARG A 45 8.85 -18.71 13.38
C ARG A 45 10.00 -17.89 12.78
N ARG A 46 10.17 -17.91 11.45
CA ARG A 46 11.29 -17.24 10.77
C ARG A 46 10.82 -15.91 10.18
N SER A 47 11.64 -14.87 10.32
CA SER A 47 11.44 -13.62 9.58
C SER A 47 11.57 -13.92 8.09
N PHE A 48 10.55 -13.59 7.32
CA PHE A 48 10.55 -13.72 5.87
C PHE A 48 10.99 -12.42 5.21
N GLU A 49 10.30 -11.31 5.50
CA GLU A 49 10.60 -10.00 4.92
C GLU A 49 10.07 -8.86 5.80
N SER A 50 10.67 -7.67 5.70
CA SER A 50 10.17 -6.44 6.32
C SER A 50 9.88 -5.39 5.26
N PHE A 51 8.71 -4.78 5.33
CA PHE A 51 8.28 -3.77 4.37
C PHE A 51 7.43 -2.69 5.04
N HIS A 52 7.08 -1.66 4.28
CA HIS A 52 6.26 -0.55 4.74
C HIS A 52 4.94 -0.53 3.99
N ILE A 53 3.85 -0.29 4.72
CA ILE A 53 2.51 -0.04 4.17
C ILE A 53 2.22 1.44 4.33
N ASP A 54 2.07 2.15 3.22
CA ASP A 54 1.70 3.56 3.22
C ASP A 54 0.18 3.69 3.09
N LEU A 55 -0.44 4.29 4.10
CA LEU A 55 -1.87 4.58 4.15
C LEU A 55 -2.06 6.08 3.99
N VAL A 56 -2.60 6.49 2.84
CA VAL A 56 -2.78 7.89 2.47
C VAL A 56 -4.26 8.22 2.34
N THR A 57 -4.67 9.36 2.89
CA THR A 57 -6.04 9.90 2.81
C THR A 57 -6.00 11.32 2.24
N GLY A 58 -7.18 11.90 1.99
CA GLY A 58 -7.29 13.28 1.50
C GLY A 58 -6.83 13.50 0.05
N VAL A 59 -6.41 12.44 -0.65
CA VAL A 59 -6.02 12.51 -2.07
C VAL A 59 -7.26 12.63 -2.94
N ARG A 60 -7.24 13.58 -3.86
CA ARG A 60 -8.29 13.72 -4.87
C ARG A 60 -8.02 12.76 -6.02
N VAL A 61 -8.69 11.61 -5.98
CA VAL A 61 -8.74 10.68 -7.11
C VAL A 61 -9.66 11.26 -8.20
N THR A 62 -9.15 11.42 -9.42
CA THR A 62 -9.91 12.01 -10.54
C THR A 62 -10.54 10.95 -11.43
N GLY A 63 -9.94 9.75 -11.49
CA GLY A 63 -10.48 8.60 -12.22
C GLY A 63 -11.33 7.65 -11.37
N GLN A 64 -11.84 6.59 -12.01
CA GLN A 64 -12.40 5.45 -11.29
C GLN A 64 -11.30 4.45 -10.96
N ALA A 65 -11.39 3.80 -9.79
CA ALA A 65 -10.49 2.71 -9.44
C ALA A 65 -10.54 1.62 -10.52
N GLU A 66 -9.38 1.21 -10.98
CA GLU A 66 -9.26 0.14 -11.97
C GLU A 66 -9.15 -1.21 -11.27
N THR A 67 -9.35 -2.30 -12.01
CA THR A 67 -9.21 -3.66 -11.49
C THR A 67 -8.10 -4.37 -12.25
N ALA A 68 -7.17 -5.00 -11.52
CA ALA A 68 -6.06 -5.73 -12.12
C ALA A 68 -5.82 -7.06 -11.42
N ALA A 69 -5.57 -8.11 -12.22
CA ALA A 69 -5.13 -9.40 -11.71
C ALA A 69 -3.70 -9.31 -11.15
N PRO A 70 -3.30 -10.21 -10.23
CA PRO A 70 -1.94 -10.26 -9.73
C PRO A 70 -0.91 -10.49 -10.84
N ILE A 71 0.09 -9.62 -10.93
CA ILE A 71 1.11 -9.63 -11.99
C ILE A 71 2.05 -10.84 -11.86
N VAL A 72 2.36 -11.26 -10.63
CA VAL A 72 3.24 -12.42 -10.40
C VAL A 72 2.41 -13.70 -10.50
N PRO A 73 2.75 -14.62 -11.41
CA PRO A 73 2.13 -15.94 -11.47
C PRO A 73 2.69 -16.80 -10.33
N LEU A 74 2.14 -16.62 -9.13
CA LEU A 74 2.33 -17.56 -8.03
C LEU A 74 1.29 -18.67 -8.18
N ASP A 75 1.75 -19.87 -8.57
CA ASP A 75 0.93 -21.07 -8.59
C ASP A 75 1.16 -21.86 -7.31
N ILE A 76 0.50 -21.41 -6.23
CA ILE A 76 0.52 -22.06 -4.92
C ILE A 76 -0.84 -22.72 -4.71
N PRO A 77 -0.92 -24.05 -4.56
CA PRO A 77 -2.19 -24.74 -4.32
C PRO A 77 -2.95 -24.13 -3.13
N GLY A 78 -4.20 -23.73 -3.35
CA GLY A 78 -5.06 -23.14 -2.33
C GLY A 78 -4.86 -21.64 -2.10
N LEU A 79 -3.86 -21.00 -2.74
CA LEU A 79 -3.69 -19.55 -2.63
C LEU A 79 -4.78 -18.82 -3.41
N VAL A 80 -5.61 -18.06 -2.69
CA VAL A 80 -6.61 -17.18 -3.31
C VAL A 80 -5.89 -16.02 -4.00
N ARG A 81 -6.20 -15.80 -5.28
CA ARG A 81 -5.64 -14.73 -6.11
C ARG A 81 -6.76 -13.75 -6.50
N PRO A 82 -7.18 -12.85 -5.61
CA PRO A 82 -8.24 -11.91 -5.93
C PRO A 82 -7.73 -10.85 -6.91
N ASP A 83 -8.63 -10.31 -7.70
CA ASP A 83 -8.34 -9.08 -8.43
C ASP A 83 -8.18 -7.91 -7.46
N TYR A 84 -7.23 -7.03 -7.74
CA TYR A 84 -6.94 -5.85 -6.94
C TYR A 84 -7.67 -4.63 -7.50
N ARG A 85 -8.22 -3.82 -6.60
CA ARG A 85 -8.57 -2.43 -6.94
C ARG A 85 -7.30 -1.59 -6.90
N ILE A 86 -6.98 -0.98 -8.03
CA ILE A 86 -5.77 -0.17 -8.20
C ILE A 86 -6.15 1.29 -8.45
N HIS A 87 -5.22 2.17 -8.09
CA HIS A 87 -5.34 3.59 -8.35
C HIS A 87 -5.46 3.83 -9.86
N PRO A 88 -6.33 4.75 -10.35
CA PRO A 88 -6.40 5.07 -11.77
C PRO A 88 -5.02 5.36 -12.36
N LEU A 89 -4.75 4.86 -13.56
CA LEU A 89 -3.46 4.98 -14.23
C LEU A 89 -3.07 6.43 -14.45
N ALA A 90 -4.02 7.26 -14.90
CA ALA A 90 -3.78 8.68 -15.14
C ALA A 90 -3.34 9.42 -13.86
N ASP A 91 -4.02 9.15 -12.75
CA ASP A 91 -3.65 9.73 -11.45
C ASP A 91 -2.32 9.17 -10.95
N SER A 92 -2.06 7.87 -11.14
CA SER A 92 -0.77 7.24 -10.79
C SER A 92 0.40 7.85 -11.55
N ILE A 93 0.20 8.22 -12.83
CA ILE A 93 1.18 8.93 -13.64
C ILE A 93 1.36 10.36 -13.12
N ALA A 94 0.25 11.07 -12.87
CA ALA A 94 0.29 12.43 -12.33
C ALA A 94 1.05 12.48 -11.00
N ASP A 95 0.77 11.57 -10.07
CA ASP A 95 1.47 11.47 -8.78
C ASP A 95 2.98 11.25 -8.96
N LYS A 96 3.38 10.36 -9.88
CA LYS A 96 4.80 10.12 -10.19
C LYS A 96 5.45 11.36 -10.80
N VAL A 97 4.79 12.02 -11.75
CA VAL A 97 5.31 13.24 -12.38
C VAL A 97 5.47 14.34 -11.34
N CYS A 98 4.43 14.61 -10.54
CA CYS A 98 4.46 15.58 -9.44
C CYS A 98 5.61 15.32 -8.49
N ALA A 99 5.76 14.08 -8.03
CA ALA A 99 6.83 13.71 -7.10
C ALA A 99 8.25 13.80 -7.71
N ILE A 100 8.39 13.71 -9.03
CA ILE A 100 9.66 13.91 -9.73
C ILE A 100 10.01 15.39 -9.83
N VAL A 101 9.03 16.25 -10.13
CA VAL A 101 9.26 17.69 -10.34
C VAL A 101 9.25 18.51 -9.05
N GLU A 102 8.70 17.98 -7.96
CA GLU A 102 8.61 18.65 -6.67
C GLU A 102 10.00 18.98 -6.09
N ARG A 103 10.10 20.13 -5.42
CA ARG A 103 11.29 20.55 -4.68
C ARG A 103 11.04 20.45 -3.19
N HIS A 104 11.98 19.87 -2.46
CA HIS A 104 11.91 19.73 -1.01
C HIS A 104 12.95 20.64 -0.35
N GLN A 105 12.53 21.74 0.28
CA GLN A 105 13.42 22.69 0.95
C GLN A 105 14.57 23.16 0.04
N GLU A 106 14.23 23.64 -1.17
CA GLU A 106 15.17 24.04 -2.25
C GLU A 106 16.05 22.92 -2.84
N ARG A 107 15.94 21.69 -2.33
CA ARG A 107 16.62 20.53 -2.92
C ARG A 107 15.74 19.92 -4.02
N PRO A 108 16.32 19.55 -5.17
CA PRO A 108 15.63 18.74 -6.17
C PRO A 108 15.12 17.43 -5.57
N SER A 109 14.04 16.88 -6.15
CA SER A 109 13.59 15.52 -5.85
C SER A 109 14.72 14.52 -6.07
N THR A 110 14.87 13.56 -5.15
CA THR A 110 15.81 12.43 -5.30
C THR A 110 15.23 11.29 -6.15
N ARG A 111 14.00 11.47 -6.68
CA ARG A 111 13.30 10.46 -7.49
C ARG A 111 13.69 10.49 -8.97
N PHE A 112 14.58 11.40 -9.35
CA PHE A 112 15.23 11.43 -10.66
C PHE A 112 16.76 11.49 -10.46
N PRO A 113 17.55 10.72 -11.23
CA PRO A 113 19.01 10.72 -11.15
C PRO A 113 19.66 12.00 -11.70
#